data_AF-A0A392NBD0-F1
#
_entry.id   AF-A0A392NBD0-F1
#
_cell.length_a   1.000
_cell.length_b   1.000
_cell.length_c   1.000
_cell.angle_alpha   90.00
_cell.angle_beta   90.00
_cell.angle_gamma   90.00
#
_symmetry.space_group_name_H-M   'P 1'
#
loop_
_entity.id
_entity.type
_entity.pdbx_description
1 polymer ?
#
loop_
_entity_poly.entity_id
_entity_poly.type
_entity_poly.pdbx_seq_one_letter_code
_entity_poly.pdbx_strand_id
1 'polypeptide(L)'
;YFDTQLLKSAPCSVGILVNRGLGSIEKISKTQVSINVATLFIGGKDDREALAYAGRVAGHPGVKLTVIRFLVDTSVESSRISAYRVSLPDNGEEMGLDDECFAHFYDKYISGGRISYMEKHLANAAETFSTLRSFEGQYSLVIVGREGGLNSILTKGMNDWQQCPELGPIGDVLSGPDFSKTVSVLVIQQHKHKGEIDGLDEEFNIM
;
A
#
# COMPACT_ATOMS: atom_id res chain seq x y z
N TYR A 1 -0.30 21.42 2.70
CA TYR A 1 -0.95 21.48 4.03
C TYR A 1 -2.12 20.51 3.96
N PHE A 2 -2.02 19.38 4.65
CA PHE A 2 -3.02 18.32 4.62
C PHE A 2 -3.82 18.37 5.93
N ASP A 3 -5.14 18.26 5.87
CA ASP A 3 -5.99 18.29 7.07
C ASP A 3 -5.99 16.92 7.76
N THR A 4 -5.18 16.80 8.80
CA THR A 4 -5.06 15.57 9.59
C THR A 4 -6.34 15.20 10.34
N GLN A 5 -7.29 16.13 10.52
CA GLN A 5 -8.58 15.85 11.14
C GLN A 5 -9.46 15.00 10.22
N LEU A 6 -9.32 15.16 8.90
CA LEU A 6 -10.05 14.37 7.90
C LEU A 6 -9.64 12.89 7.94
N LEU A 7 -8.35 12.56 8.06
CA LEU A 7 -7.90 11.16 8.17
C LEU A 7 -8.39 10.46 9.45
N LYS A 8 -8.73 11.22 10.49
CA LYS A 8 -9.15 10.69 11.78
C LYS A 8 -10.66 10.55 11.92
N SER A 9 -11.44 11.33 11.16
CA SER A 9 -12.88 11.48 11.37
C SER A 9 -13.74 11.20 10.14
N ALA A 10 -13.13 10.94 8.99
CA ALA A 10 -13.87 10.61 7.78
C ALA A 10 -14.69 9.33 8.00
N PRO A 11 -15.98 9.29 7.61
CA PRO A 11 -16.83 8.10 7.71
C PRO A 11 -16.59 7.10 6.56
N CYS A 12 -15.54 7.29 5.77
CA CYS A 12 -15.22 6.53 4.56
C CYS A 12 -13.70 6.45 4.33
N SER A 13 -13.28 5.57 3.42
CA SER A 13 -11.89 5.45 3.01
C SER A 13 -11.35 6.76 2.44
N VAL A 14 -10.13 7.13 2.81
CA VAL A 14 -9.48 8.38 2.40
C VAL A 14 -8.32 8.09 1.47
N GLY A 15 -8.20 8.86 0.38
CA GLY A 15 -7.08 8.81 -0.54
C GLY A 15 -6.26 10.10 -0.47
N ILE A 16 -4.94 10.00 -0.29
CA ILE A 16 -4.00 11.12 -0.36
C ILE A 16 -3.20 10.99 -1.66
N LEU A 17 -3.40 11.91 -2.59
CA LEU A 17 -2.68 11.94 -3.86
C LEU A 17 -1.52 12.95 -3.80
N VAL A 18 -0.30 12.44 -3.84
CA VAL A 18 0.90 13.25 -4.10
C VAL A 18 1.08 13.30 -5.62
N ASN A 19 0.62 14.41 -6.21
CA ASN A 19 0.66 14.60 -7.66
C ASN A 19 2.01 15.18 -8.12
N ARG A 20 2.71 14.47 -9.00
CA ARG A 20 3.97 14.89 -9.63
C ARG A 20 3.86 15.07 -11.15
N GLY A 21 2.69 15.52 -11.62
CA GLY A 21 2.43 15.76 -13.04
C GLY A 21 1.57 14.67 -13.70
N LEU A 22 0.89 13.84 -12.90
CA LEU A 22 -0.17 12.97 -13.39
C LEU A 22 -1.27 13.84 -14.02
N GLY A 23 -1.44 13.73 -15.33
CA GLY A 23 -2.37 14.54 -16.12
C GLY A 23 -1.77 15.84 -16.72
N SER A 24 -0.56 16.24 -16.33
CA SER A 24 0.16 17.39 -16.91
C SER A 24 1.01 17.05 -18.13
N ILE A 25 0.83 15.86 -18.72
CA ILE A 25 1.44 15.55 -20.02
C ILE A 25 0.70 16.40 -21.07
N GLU A 26 1.16 17.63 -21.24
CA GLU A 26 0.75 18.55 -22.28
C GLU A 26 0.84 17.82 -23.64
N LYS A 27 -0.27 17.77 -24.37
CA LYS A 27 -0.35 17.28 -25.76
C LYS A 27 0.12 15.83 -25.97
N ILE A 28 -0.49 14.88 -25.28
CA ILE A 28 -0.45 13.50 -25.78
C ILE A 28 -1.32 13.44 -27.05
N SER A 29 -0.63 13.26 -28.17
CA SER A 29 -1.15 12.79 -29.45
C SER A 29 -2.37 11.87 -29.28
N LYS A 30 -3.33 11.91 -30.22
CA LYS A 30 -4.52 11.04 -30.29
C LYS A 30 -4.20 9.53 -30.46
N THR A 31 -3.02 9.09 -30.06
CA THR A 31 -2.51 7.73 -30.06
C THR A 31 -2.38 7.24 -28.62
N GLN A 32 -3.50 6.72 -28.10
CA GLN A 32 -3.62 5.75 -27.02
C GLN A 32 -2.34 5.46 -26.17
N VAL A 33 -1.90 6.42 -25.36
CA VAL A 33 -0.84 6.17 -24.36
C VAL A 33 -1.50 5.56 -23.13
N SER A 34 -1.22 4.27 -22.90
CA SER A 34 -1.65 3.60 -21.67
C SER A 34 -0.85 4.13 -20.48
N ILE A 35 -1.52 4.51 -19.40
CA ILE A 35 -0.91 4.87 -18.11
C ILE A 35 -0.54 3.58 -17.39
N ASN A 36 0.73 3.40 -17.06
CA ASN A 36 1.20 2.29 -16.24
C ASN A 36 0.98 2.64 -14.77
N VAL A 37 0.20 1.81 -14.08
CA VAL A 37 -0.13 1.96 -12.66
C VAL A 37 0.41 0.74 -11.91
N ALA A 38 1.03 0.96 -10.76
CA ALA A 38 1.38 -0.11 -9.83
C ALA A 38 0.51 -0.04 -8.58
N THR A 39 0.21 -1.19 -7.99
CA THR A 39 -0.36 -1.28 -6.64
C THR A 39 0.50 -2.20 -5.79
N LEU A 40 0.92 -1.70 -4.64
CA LEU A 40 1.69 -2.50 -3.68
C LEU A 40 0.75 -3.18 -2.69
N PHE A 41 1.07 -4.44 -2.37
CA PHE A 41 0.36 -5.23 -1.38
C PHE A 41 1.38 -5.92 -0.46
N ILE A 42 1.50 -5.45 0.77
CA ILE A 42 2.26 -6.09 1.85
C ILE A 42 1.32 -6.90 2.75
N GLY A 43 0.08 -6.43 2.88
CA GLY A 43 -0.94 -6.97 3.77
C GLY A 43 -1.49 -5.88 4.69
N GLY A 44 -2.63 -6.14 5.31
CA GLY A 44 -3.32 -5.20 6.19
C GLY A 44 -4.57 -4.57 5.60
N LYS A 45 -5.38 -3.99 6.49
CA LYS A 45 -6.65 -3.30 6.21
C LYS A 45 -6.55 -2.25 5.08
N ASP A 46 -5.55 -1.38 5.14
CA ASP A 46 -5.36 -0.30 4.15
C ASP A 46 -4.94 -0.82 2.76
N ASP A 47 -4.08 -1.83 2.72
CA ASP A 47 -3.63 -2.48 1.48
C ASP A 47 -4.78 -3.23 0.79
N ARG A 48 -5.67 -3.86 1.56
CA ARG A 48 -6.90 -4.49 1.02
C ARG A 48 -7.83 -3.47 0.36
N GLU A 49 -8.00 -2.31 0.98
CA GLU A 49 -8.77 -1.20 0.40
C GLU A 49 -8.07 -0.63 -0.85
N ALA A 50 -6.74 -0.52 -0.80
CA ALA A 50 -5.94 -0.09 -1.94
C ALA A 50 -6.09 -1.04 -3.14
N LEU A 51 -6.10 -2.35 -2.90
CA LEU A 51 -6.32 -3.37 -3.91
C LEU A 51 -7.74 -3.29 -4.50
N ALA A 52 -8.75 -3.11 -3.65
CA ALA A 52 -10.13 -2.92 -4.09
C ALA A 52 -10.29 -1.67 -4.98
N TYR A 53 -9.64 -0.57 -4.61
CA TYR A 53 -9.59 0.65 -5.42
C TYR A 53 -8.85 0.42 -6.74
N ALA A 54 -7.70 -0.25 -6.72
CA ALA A 54 -6.91 -0.57 -7.91
C ALA A 54 -7.72 -1.38 -8.93
N GLY A 55 -8.54 -2.34 -8.47
CA GLY A 55 -9.47 -3.08 -9.33
C GLY A 55 -10.48 -2.20 -10.06
N ARG A 56 -10.88 -1.06 -9.48
CA ARG A 56 -11.74 -0.06 -10.15
C ARG A 56 -10.95 0.73 -11.19
N VAL A 57 -9.72 1.13 -10.87
CA VAL A 57 -8.83 1.87 -11.78
C VAL A 57 -8.50 1.02 -13.03
N ALA A 58 -8.33 -0.29 -12.86
CA ALA A 58 -8.11 -1.25 -13.95
C ALA A 58 -9.27 -1.37 -14.94
N GLY A 59 -10.47 -0.89 -14.59
CA GLY A 59 -11.62 -0.88 -15.49
C GLY A 59 -11.48 0.10 -16.66
N HIS A 60 -10.54 1.04 -16.58
CA HIS A 60 -10.34 2.05 -17.61
C HIS A 60 -9.44 1.52 -18.76
N PRO A 61 -9.84 1.62 -20.04
CA PRO A 61 -9.10 1.04 -21.17
C PRO A 61 -7.70 1.66 -21.40
N GLY A 62 -7.46 2.84 -20.85
CA GLY A 62 -6.17 3.52 -20.86
C GLY A 62 -5.24 3.16 -19.71
N VAL A 63 -5.59 2.21 -18.84
CA VAL A 63 -4.79 1.83 -17.67
C VAL A 63 -4.19 0.44 -17.86
N LYS A 64 -2.88 0.31 -17.59
CA LYS A 64 -2.21 -0.97 -17.40
C LYS A 64 -1.81 -1.07 -15.94
N LEU A 65 -2.52 -1.92 -15.20
CA LEU A 65 -2.27 -2.10 -13.78
C LEU A 65 -1.40 -3.33 -13.52
N THR A 66 -0.40 -3.16 -12.67
CA THR A 66 0.41 -4.25 -12.10
C THR A 66 0.22 -4.27 -10.59
N VAL A 67 -0.18 -5.41 -10.04
CA VAL A 67 -0.19 -5.66 -8.59
C VAL A 67 1.11 -6.33 -8.19
N ILE A 68 1.81 -5.74 -7.22
CA ILE A 68 3.11 -6.19 -6.75
C ILE A 68 2.97 -6.57 -5.28
N ARG A 69 3.04 -7.87 -4.99
CA ARG A 69 2.94 -8.41 -3.64
C ARG A 69 4.33 -8.53 -3.03
N PHE A 70 4.55 -7.87 -1.91
CA PHE A 70 5.79 -7.96 -1.15
C PHE A 70 5.65 -9.04 -0.09
N LEU A 71 6.53 -10.02 -0.14
CA LEU A 71 6.57 -11.16 0.77
C LEU A 71 7.92 -11.18 1.49
N VAL A 72 7.91 -11.58 2.76
CA VAL A 72 9.16 -11.74 3.51
C VAL A 72 9.90 -12.98 3.00
N ASP A 73 11.17 -12.84 2.66
CA ASP A 73 12.02 -13.98 2.34
C ASP A 73 12.30 -14.80 3.62
N THR A 74 11.77 -16.03 3.64
CA THR A 74 11.87 -16.95 4.78
C THR A 74 13.16 -17.76 4.80
N SER A 75 14.02 -17.63 3.78
CA SER A 75 15.27 -18.40 3.65
C SER A 75 16.38 -17.93 4.60
N VAL A 76 16.33 -16.69 5.08
CA VAL A 76 17.45 -16.06 5.81
C VAL A 76 17.29 -16.00 7.34
N GLU A 77 16.08 -15.99 7.90
CA GLU A 77 15.89 -15.96 9.37
C GLU A 77 14.60 -16.65 9.85
N SER A 78 14.59 -17.98 9.81
CA SER A 78 13.53 -18.81 10.40
C SER A 78 13.30 -18.54 11.91
N SER A 79 14.31 -18.03 12.62
CA SER A 79 14.26 -17.71 14.05
C SER A 79 13.51 -16.41 14.40
N ARG A 80 13.64 -15.34 13.57
CA ARG A 80 12.99 -14.04 13.83
C ARG A 80 11.56 -13.99 13.31
N ILE A 81 11.28 -14.70 12.23
CA ILE A 81 9.92 -14.85 11.67
C ILE A 81 9.04 -15.62 12.67
N SER A 82 9.58 -16.61 13.38
CA SER A 82 8.87 -17.27 14.47
C SER A 82 8.57 -16.31 15.64
N ALA A 83 9.51 -15.45 16.02
CA ALA A 83 9.28 -14.48 17.10
C ALA A 83 8.22 -13.43 16.72
N TYR A 84 8.17 -13.02 15.45
CA TYR A 84 7.17 -12.06 14.94
C TYR A 84 5.78 -12.71 14.74
N ARG A 85 5.74 -13.97 14.32
CA ARG A 85 4.51 -14.79 14.27
C ARG A 85 3.94 -15.11 15.66
N VAL A 86 4.78 -15.14 16.69
CA VAL A 86 4.41 -15.53 18.07
C VAL A 86 4.06 -14.31 18.96
N SER A 87 4.33 -13.07 18.54
CA SER A 87 4.16 -11.90 19.42
C SER A 87 2.76 -11.26 19.44
N LEU A 88 1.82 -11.67 18.58
CA LEU A 88 0.45 -11.13 18.59
C LEU A 88 -0.57 -12.25 18.25
N PRO A 89 -1.53 -12.58 19.13
CA PRO A 89 -2.51 -13.64 18.90
C PRO A 89 -3.50 -13.38 17.75
N ASP A 90 -3.59 -12.14 17.25
CA ASP A 90 -4.49 -11.69 16.17
C ASP A 90 -3.91 -11.87 14.75
N ASN A 91 -2.62 -12.25 14.66
CA ASN A 91 -1.84 -12.20 13.42
C ASN A 91 -2.24 -13.28 12.39
N GLY A 92 -2.82 -14.39 12.85
CA GLY A 92 -3.26 -15.47 11.96
C GLY A 92 -4.57 -15.17 11.22
N GLU A 93 -5.49 -14.46 11.89
CA GLU A 93 -6.79 -14.10 11.32
C GLU A 93 -6.64 -12.99 10.27
N GLU A 94 -5.84 -11.95 10.54
CA GLU A 94 -5.60 -10.88 9.56
C GLU A 94 -4.86 -11.40 8.31
N MET A 95 -3.86 -12.28 8.48
CA MET A 95 -3.20 -12.93 7.33
C MET A 95 -4.19 -13.77 6.50
N GLY A 96 -5.12 -14.48 7.15
CA GLY A 96 -6.17 -15.23 6.46
C GLY A 96 -7.10 -14.33 5.65
N LEU A 97 -7.49 -13.19 6.23
CA LEU A 97 -8.31 -12.19 5.54
C LEU A 97 -7.57 -11.54 4.36
N ASP A 98 -6.27 -11.30 4.50
CA ASP A 98 -5.43 -10.77 3.43
C ASP A 98 -5.31 -11.77 2.28
N ASP A 99 -5.09 -13.06 2.58
CA ASP A 99 -5.01 -14.14 1.59
C ASP A 99 -6.36 -14.36 0.89
N GLU A 100 -7.47 -14.36 1.61
CA GLU A 100 -8.81 -14.48 1.04
C GLU A 100 -9.15 -13.29 0.12
N CYS A 101 -8.86 -12.06 0.61
CA CYS A 101 -9.07 -10.84 -0.17
C CYS A 101 -8.25 -10.86 -1.47
N PHE A 102 -6.98 -11.25 -1.36
CA PHE A 102 -6.09 -11.34 -2.50
C PHE A 102 -6.52 -12.44 -3.47
N ALA A 103 -6.92 -13.61 -2.98
CA ALA A 103 -7.40 -14.72 -3.81
C ALA A 103 -8.64 -14.34 -4.62
N HIS A 104 -9.60 -13.67 -3.99
CA HIS A 104 -10.79 -13.17 -4.67
C HIS A 104 -10.45 -12.11 -5.74
N PHE A 105 -9.49 -11.22 -5.45
CA PHE A 105 -9.01 -10.25 -6.43
C PHE A 105 -8.30 -10.93 -7.61
N TYR A 106 -7.47 -11.94 -7.31
CA TYR A 106 -6.71 -12.69 -8.29
C TYR A 106 -7.63 -13.42 -9.28
N ASP A 107 -8.63 -14.14 -8.78
CA ASP A 107 -9.61 -14.83 -9.62
C ASP A 107 -10.36 -13.83 -10.52
N LYS A 108 -10.81 -12.72 -9.95
CA LYS A 108 -11.64 -11.74 -10.65
C LYS A 108 -10.90 -10.94 -11.73
N TYR A 109 -9.66 -10.56 -11.50
CA TYR A 109 -8.97 -9.59 -12.35
C TYR A 109 -7.65 -10.09 -12.98
N ILE A 110 -6.90 -10.93 -12.26
CA ILE A 110 -5.60 -11.42 -12.72
C ILE A 110 -5.77 -12.65 -13.61
N SER A 111 -6.61 -13.61 -13.21
CA SER A 111 -6.88 -14.83 -13.99
C SER A 111 -7.49 -14.53 -15.35
N GLY A 112 -8.25 -13.43 -15.46
CA GLY A 112 -8.79 -12.91 -16.71
C GLY A 112 -7.79 -12.10 -17.57
N GLY A 113 -6.52 -12.00 -17.16
CA GLY A 113 -5.45 -11.30 -17.88
C GLY A 113 -5.59 -9.77 -17.95
N ARG A 114 -6.46 -9.17 -17.13
CA ARG A 114 -6.69 -7.71 -17.13
C ARG A 114 -5.66 -6.95 -16.31
N ILE A 115 -5.09 -7.60 -15.31
CA ILE A 115 -4.13 -7.03 -14.36
C ILE A 115 -2.90 -7.93 -14.32
N SER A 116 -1.71 -7.33 -14.43
CA SER A 116 -0.45 -8.05 -14.26
C SER A 116 -0.17 -8.30 -12.78
N TYR A 117 0.43 -9.44 -12.46
CA TYR A 117 0.78 -9.81 -11.09
C TYR A 117 2.26 -10.13 -10.96
N MET A 118 2.88 -9.69 -9.87
CA MET A 118 4.27 -9.95 -9.55
C MET A 118 4.46 -10.13 -8.04
N GLU A 119 5.21 -11.14 -7.65
CA GLU A 119 5.67 -11.31 -6.27
C GLU A 119 7.13 -10.86 -6.14
N LYS A 120 7.44 -10.22 -5.01
CA LYS A 120 8.80 -9.83 -4.63
C LYS A 120 9.07 -10.34 -3.23
N HIS A 121 9.99 -11.30 -3.12
CA HIS A 121 10.52 -11.74 -1.85
C HIS A 121 11.63 -10.78 -1.43
N LEU A 122 11.48 -10.19 -0.24
CA LEU A 122 12.35 -9.17 0.30
C LEU A 122 12.80 -9.60 1.70
N ALA A 123 14.09 -9.44 2.00
CA ALA A 123 14.64 -9.81 3.29
C ALA A 123 14.50 -8.69 4.35
N ASN A 124 14.53 -7.43 3.93
CA ASN A 124 14.55 -6.28 4.84
C ASN A 124 14.10 -4.97 4.16
N ALA A 125 13.95 -3.91 4.96
CA ALA A 125 13.56 -2.59 4.49
C ALA A 125 14.54 -1.95 3.46
N ALA A 126 15.83 -2.29 3.48
CA ALA A 126 16.77 -1.79 2.47
C ALA A 126 16.46 -2.38 1.08
N GLU A 127 16.13 -3.67 1.01
CA GLU A 127 15.68 -4.30 -0.24
C GLU A 127 14.33 -3.77 -0.70
N THR A 128 13.41 -3.49 0.23
CA THR A 128 12.15 -2.79 -0.06
C THR A 128 12.45 -1.43 -0.71
N PHE A 129 13.35 -0.64 -0.12
CA PHE A 129 13.74 0.66 -0.66
C PHE A 129 14.36 0.54 -2.07
N SER A 130 15.28 -0.39 -2.27
CA SER A 130 15.88 -0.66 -3.59
C SER A 130 14.84 -1.10 -4.62
N THR A 131 13.85 -1.89 -4.22
CA THR A 131 12.76 -2.33 -5.09
C THR A 131 11.85 -1.16 -5.46
N LEU A 132 11.47 -0.32 -4.49
CA LEU A 132 10.71 0.89 -4.77
C LEU A 132 11.48 1.74 -5.79
N ARG A 133 12.78 1.96 -5.59
CA ARG A 133 13.61 2.74 -6.52
C ARG A 133 13.54 2.27 -7.97
N SER A 134 13.36 0.98 -8.21
CA SER A 134 13.21 0.44 -9.56
C SER A 134 11.93 0.93 -10.27
N PHE A 135 10.92 1.43 -9.54
CA PHE A 135 9.64 1.88 -10.12
C PHE A 135 9.76 3.20 -10.86
N GLU A 136 10.81 3.97 -10.58
CA GLU A 136 11.09 5.19 -11.32
C GLU A 136 11.21 4.90 -12.82
N GLY A 137 10.45 5.65 -13.62
CA GLY A 137 10.40 5.49 -15.08
C GLY A 137 9.57 4.31 -15.60
N GLN A 138 9.14 3.37 -14.74
CA GLN A 138 8.27 2.25 -15.12
C GLN A 138 6.78 2.59 -14.98
N TYR A 139 6.44 3.28 -13.89
CA TYR A 139 5.05 3.57 -13.51
C TYR A 139 4.82 5.08 -13.43
N SER A 140 3.61 5.52 -13.81
CA SER A 140 3.19 6.93 -13.69
C SER A 140 2.44 7.19 -12.39
N LEU A 141 1.81 6.15 -11.83
CA LEU A 141 1.07 6.19 -10.57
C LEU A 141 1.38 4.92 -9.77
N VAL A 142 1.66 5.08 -8.48
CA VAL A 142 1.77 3.98 -7.53
C VAL A 142 0.70 4.14 -6.46
N ILE A 143 -0.11 3.11 -6.28
CA ILE A 143 -1.18 3.04 -5.27
C ILE A 143 -0.67 2.17 -4.11
N VAL A 144 -0.77 2.68 -2.88
CA VAL A 144 -0.26 2.01 -1.67
C VAL A 144 -1.26 2.17 -0.54
N GLY A 145 -1.33 1.22 0.38
CA GLY A 145 -1.97 1.44 1.68
C GLY A 145 -1.15 2.41 2.54
N ARG A 146 -1.81 3.15 3.42
CA ARG A 146 -1.15 4.04 4.39
C ARG A 146 -0.41 3.22 5.44
N GLU A 147 -1.08 2.26 6.05
CA GLU A 147 -0.44 1.33 6.97
C GLU A 147 0.25 0.22 6.18
N GLY A 148 1.57 0.13 6.28
CA GLY A 148 2.26 -1.09 5.88
C GLY A 148 1.88 -2.12 6.92
N GLY A 149 1.07 -3.14 6.54
CA GLY A 149 0.44 -4.04 7.51
C GLY A 149 1.42 -4.80 8.39
N LEU A 150 0.91 -5.80 9.11
CA LEU A 150 1.60 -6.47 10.22
C LEU A 150 2.98 -7.09 9.87
N ASN A 151 3.36 -7.15 8.59
CA ASN A 151 4.73 -7.45 8.13
C ASN A 151 5.71 -6.29 8.37
N SER A 152 5.82 -5.84 9.62
CA SER A 152 6.70 -4.76 10.09
C SER A 152 8.14 -4.89 9.61
N ILE A 153 8.65 -6.10 9.37
CA ILE A 153 10.05 -6.33 8.98
C ILE A 153 10.43 -5.63 7.66
N LEU A 154 9.53 -5.57 6.69
CA LEU A 154 9.81 -4.97 5.37
C LEU A 154 9.77 -3.45 5.37
N THR A 155 9.16 -2.86 6.40
CA THR A 155 9.02 -1.40 6.59
C THR A 155 9.76 -0.91 7.85
N LYS A 156 10.41 -1.82 8.59
CA LYS A 156 11.11 -1.52 9.84
C LYS A 156 12.27 -0.56 9.58
N GLY A 157 12.27 0.57 10.27
CA GLY A 157 13.27 1.62 10.10
C GLY A 157 12.94 2.64 9.01
N MET A 158 11.93 2.38 8.15
CA MET A 158 11.40 3.44 7.27
C MET A 158 10.61 4.48 8.07
N ASN A 159 9.92 4.05 9.14
CA ASN A 159 9.15 4.94 10.02
C ASN A 159 10.03 5.93 10.80
N ASP A 160 11.26 5.55 11.13
CA ASP A 160 12.15 6.36 11.99
C ASP A 160 12.64 7.64 11.31
N TRP A 161 12.50 7.74 9.98
CA TRP A 161 12.95 8.88 9.17
C TRP A 161 11.81 9.51 8.37
N GLN A 162 10.55 9.23 8.72
CA GLN A 162 9.40 9.76 7.99
C GLN A 162 9.30 11.28 8.10
N GLN A 163 9.16 11.95 6.96
CA GLN A 163 8.91 13.39 6.91
C GLN A 163 7.41 13.70 6.94
N CYS A 164 6.59 12.82 6.34
CA CYS A 164 5.14 12.92 6.25
C CYS A 164 4.48 11.63 6.77
N PRO A 165 4.22 11.51 8.09
CA PRO A 165 3.62 10.31 8.68
C PRO A 165 2.20 10.01 8.14
N GLU A 166 1.51 11.02 7.58
CA GLU A 166 0.21 10.85 6.92
C GLU A 166 0.27 9.95 5.67
N LEU A 167 1.45 9.81 5.04
CA LEU A 167 1.63 9.00 3.83
C LEU A 167 1.99 7.54 4.10
N GLY A 168 2.31 7.20 5.35
CA GLY A 168 2.83 5.87 5.67
C GLY A 168 4.28 5.66 5.20
N PRO A 169 4.94 4.56 5.60
CA PRO A 169 6.37 4.36 5.35
C PRO A 169 6.70 4.34 3.86
N ILE A 170 5.90 3.62 3.08
CA ILE A 170 6.12 3.51 1.64
C ILE A 170 5.71 4.79 0.94
N GLY A 171 4.55 5.35 1.28
CA GLY A 171 4.06 6.57 0.64
C GLY A 171 5.01 7.74 0.86
N ASP A 172 5.60 7.86 2.05
CA ASP A 172 6.62 8.87 2.36
C ASP A 172 7.89 8.67 1.55
N VAL A 173 8.43 7.44 1.48
CA VAL A 173 9.61 7.12 0.66
C VAL A 173 9.38 7.45 -0.82
N LEU A 174 8.25 7.01 -1.37
CA LEU A 174 7.90 7.28 -2.77
C LEU A 174 7.70 8.78 -3.03
N SER A 175 7.19 9.51 -2.03
CA SER A 175 6.93 10.95 -2.06
C SER A 175 8.12 11.79 -1.60
N GLY A 176 9.25 11.16 -1.28
CA GLY A 176 10.49 11.82 -0.94
C GLY A 176 11.09 12.54 -2.16
N PRO A 177 11.79 13.67 -1.96
CA PRO A 177 12.40 14.44 -3.05
C PRO A 177 13.47 13.65 -3.80
N ASP A 178 14.11 12.70 -3.11
CA ASP A 178 15.16 11.88 -3.69
C ASP A 178 14.62 10.80 -4.60
N PHE A 179 13.35 10.41 -4.48
CA PHE A 179 12.81 9.19 -5.09
C PHE A 179 12.54 9.31 -6.59
N SER A 180 11.63 10.19 -7.01
CA SER A 180 11.39 10.45 -8.43
C SER A 180 10.57 11.71 -8.67
N LYS A 181 10.94 12.54 -9.65
CA LYS A 181 10.19 13.77 -9.94
C LYS A 181 8.93 13.54 -10.77
N THR A 182 8.67 12.33 -11.26
CA THR A 182 7.65 12.05 -12.27
C THR A 182 6.58 11.05 -11.84
N VAL A 183 6.83 10.28 -10.78
CA VAL A 183 5.88 9.28 -10.27
C VAL A 183 4.92 9.91 -9.28
N SER A 184 3.62 9.85 -9.56
CA SER A 184 2.58 10.22 -8.59
C SER A 184 2.29 9.06 -7.64
N VAL A 185 1.92 9.37 -6.40
CA VAL A 185 1.66 8.39 -5.34
C VAL A 185 0.26 8.61 -4.80
N LEU A 186 -0.56 7.57 -4.79
CA LEU A 186 -1.86 7.56 -4.13
C LEU A 186 -1.80 6.65 -2.91
N VAL A 187 -1.86 7.27 -1.74
CA VAL A 187 -1.94 6.56 -0.46
C VAL A 187 -3.40 6.37 -0.10
N ILE A 188 -3.82 5.16 0.22
CA ILE A 188 -5.20 4.83 0.58
C ILE A 188 -5.25 4.37 2.02
N GLN A 189 -6.20 4.93 2.77
CA GLN A 189 -6.50 4.53 4.14
C GLN A 189 -7.94 4.05 4.21
N GLN A 190 -8.15 2.86 4.76
CA GLN A 190 -9.46 2.32 5.05
C GLN A 190 -10.13 3.11 6.18
N HIS A 191 -11.45 3.22 6.12
CA HIS A 191 -12.24 3.77 7.23
C HIS A 191 -12.04 2.94 8.51
N LYS A 192 -11.64 3.60 9.60
CA LYS A 192 -11.65 2.99 10.93
C LYS A 192 -13.01 3.24 11.57
N HIS A 193 -13.80 2.20 11.76
CA HIS A 193 -15.04 2.31 12.54
C HIS A 193 -14.69 2.83 13.94
N LYS A 194 -15.36 3.91 14.36
CA LYS A 194 -15.23 4.53 15.68
C LYS A 194 -15.59 3.48 16.76
N GLY A 195 -14.60 2.69 17.17
CA GLY A 195 -14.75 1.51 18.03
C GLY A 195 -13.52 0.59 18.02
N GLU A 196 -12.73 0.56 16.95
CA GLU A 196 -11.38 -0.05 16.92
C GLU A 196 -10.33 1.02 17.23
N ILE A 197 -10.29 1.46 18.49
CA ILE A 197 -9.11 2.13 19.04
C ILE A 197 -8.33 1.08 19.81
N ASP A 198 -7.21 0.68 19.24
CA ASP A 198 -6.22 -0.14 19.93
C ASP A 198 -5.73 0.65 21.16
N GLY A 199 -6.07 0.19 22.36
CA GLY A 199 -5.44 0.66 23.62
C GLY A 199 -6.16 1.74 24.44
N LEU A 200 -7.48 1.71 24.59
CA LEU A 200 -8.13 2.32 25.77
C LEU A 200 -9.12 1.33 26.41
N ASP A 201 -8.57 0.32 27.07
CA ASP A 201 -9.26 -0.26 28.21
C ASP A 201 -9.16 0.71 29.39
N GLU A 202 -10.30 0.87 30.08
CA GLU A 202 -10.51 1.50 31.39
C GLU A 202 -10.62 3.04 31.45
N GLU A 203 -11.85 3.54 31.34
CA GLU A 203 -12.57 4.22 32.44
C GLU A 203 -13.71 5.08 31.88
N PHE A 204 -14.87 4.48 31.61
CA PHE A 204 -16.14 5.18 31.79
C PHE A 204 -17.18 4.18 32.32
N ASN A 205 -17.03 3.83 33.59
CA ASN A 205 -18.16 3.40 34.39
C ASN A 205 -19.07 4.62 34.57
N ILE A 206 -20.22 4.60 33.91
CA ILE A 206 -21.27 5.58 34.16
C ILE A 206 -22.06 5.06 35.36
N MET A 207 -21.91 5.74 36.49
CA MET A 207 -22.86 5.67 37.62
C MET A 207 -24.09 6.53 37.28
#